data_AF-A0A849THU2-F1
#
_entry.id   AF-A0A849THU2-F1
#
_cell.length_a   1.000
_cell.length_b   1.000
_cell.length_c   1.000
_cell.angle_alpha   90.00
_cell.angle_beta   90.00
_cell.angle_gamma   90.00
#
_symmetry.space_group_name_H-M   'P 1'
#
loop_
_entity.id
_entity.type
_entity.pdbx_description
1 polymer ?
#
loop_
_entity_poly.entity_id
_entity_poly.type
_entity_poly.pdbx_seq_one_letter_code
_entity_poly.pdbx_strand_id
1 'polypeptide(L)'
;RKLGITFHVGSQTVTPDAYRRALEDVGSLIVKAGVVLDRVDVGGGFPSIYAHSRPEPLSSFMDAIREGFEKLPVGESCRLMAEPGRALVSEAESLIVRVNQRRGNELFINDGAYGALFDAAHLNWVYPVRVVRKGGDRSDALEPFSFWGPTCDSIDRMAGPFMLPATIREGDYIEIGNIGAYGRAIAGRFNGFGAYEQAILQDAPMLSMYGTESVGHNRGPVLTSAESKPSD
;
A
#
# COMPACT_ATOMS: atom_id res chain seq x y z
N ARG A 1 -24.26 -8.14 30.06
CA ARG A 1 -23.33 -7.10 29.53
C ARG A 1 -22.22 -7.86 28.80
N LYS A 2 -21.80 -7.43 27.60
CA LYS A 2 -20.68 -8.07 26.89
C LYS A 2 -19.37 -7.33 27.20
N LEU A 3 -18.27 -8.05 27.38
CA LEU A 3 -16.94 -7.53 27.61
C LEU A 3 -16.02 -7.91 26.45
N GLY A 4 -15.17 -6.98 26.01
CA GLY A 4 -14.20 -7.25 24.96
C GLY A 4 -12.90 -6.49 25.21
N ILE A 5 -11.85 -6.95 24.54
CA ILE A 5 -10.55 -6.28 24.48
C ILE A 5 -10.22 -5.98 23.02
N THR A 6 -9.65 -4.81 22.79
CA THR A 6 -9.16 -4.38 21.47
C THR A 6 -7.71 -3.95 21.60
N PHE A 7 -6.89 -4.32 20.62
CA PHE A 7 -5.55 -3.78 20.43
C PHE A 7 -5.33 -3.41 18.97
N HIS A 8 -4.27 -2.67 18.67
CA HIS A 8 -3.90 -2.28 17.32
C HIS A 8 -2.37 -2.28 17.19
N VAL A 9 -1.82 -3.01 16.22
CA VAL A 9 -0.37 -3.24 16.07
C VAL A 9 0.36 -2.17 15.25
N GLY A 10 -0.36 -1.16 14.77
CA GLY A 10 0.14 -0.16 13.83
C GLY A 10 -0.45 -0.36 12.43
N SER A 11 -0.21 0.57 11.51
CA SER A 11 -0.62 0.44 10.11
C SER A 11 0.53 -0.15 9.28
N GLN A 12 0.21 -0.90 8.22
CA GLN A 12 1.19 -1.45 7.28
C GLN A 12 2.22 -2.38 7.98
N THR A 13 1.76 -3.28 8.84
CA THR A 13 2.62 -4.27 9.49
C THR A 13 3.04 -5.33 8.49
N VAL A 14 4.32 -5.40 8.14
CA VAL A 14 4.81 -6.26 7.04
C VAL A 14 5.07 -7.72 7.42
N THR A 15 5.11 -8.05 8.72
CA THR A 15 5.22 -9.43 9.24
C THR A 15 4.15 -9.71 10.31
N PRO A 16 3.74 -10.97 10.49
CA PRO A 16 2.70 -11.33 11.46
C PRO A 16 3.14 -11.27 12.94
N ASP A 17 4.44 -11.10 13.24
CA ASP A 17 4.98 -11.19 14.60
C ASP A 17 4.44 -10.14 15.59
N ALA A 18 3.99 -9.00 15.09
CA ALA A 18 3.38 -7.98 15.94
C ALA A 18 2.06 -8.48 16.55
N TYR A 19 1.26 -9.23 15.78
CA TYR A 19 0.02 -9.84 16.28
C TYR A 19 0.30 -10.95 17.29
N ARG A 20 1.33 -11.77 17.07
CA ARG A 20 1.73 -12.83 18.01
C ARG A 20 2.04 -12.25 19.39
N ARG A 21 2.93 -11.25 19.42
CA ARG A 21 3.32 -10.57 20.67
C ARG A 21 2.13 -9.88 21.35
N ALA A 22 1.30 -9.18 20.59
CA ALA A 22 0.13 -8.51 21.15
C ALA A 22 -0.88 -9.51 21.76
N LEU A 23 -1.08 -10.68 21.14
CA LEU A 23 -1.95 -11.72 21.67
C LEU A 23 -1.36 -12.36 22.95
N GLU A 24 -0.05 -12.53 23.05
CA GLU A 24 0.61 -12.97 24.29
C GLU A 24 0.38 -11.99 25.45
N ASP A 25 0.50 -10.69 25.16
CA ASP A 25 0.23 -9.62 26.13
C ASP A 25 -1.25 -9.61 26.56
N VAL A 26 -2.17 -9.76 25.60
CA VAL A 26 -3.61 -9.88 25.86
C VAL A 26 -3.91 -11.08 26.75
N GLY A 27 -3.32 -12.24 26.49
CA GLY A 27 -3.47 -13.43 27.34
C GLY A 27 -3.05 -13.16 28.78
N SER A 28 -1.90 -12.54 28.97
CA SER A 28 -1.41 -12.14 30.30
C SER A 28 -2.34 -11.15 31.01
N LEU A 29 -2.92 -10.20 30.26
CA LEU A 29 -3.88 -9.23 30.80
C LEU A 29 -5.21 -9.87 31.22
N ILE A 30 -5.72 -10.83 30.45
CA ILE A 30 -6.95 -11.57 30.78
C ILE A 30 -6.78 -12.31 32.11
N VAL A 31 -5.67 -13.03 32.28
CA VAL A 31 -5.36 -13.74 33.53
C VAL A 31 -5.26 -12.78 34.71
N LYS A 32 -4.52 -11.68 34.55
CA LYS A 32 -4.33 -10.68 35.60
C LYS A 32 -5.64 -10.01 36.01
N ALA A 33 -6.53 -9.75 35.06
CA ALA A 33 -7.81 -9.11 35.31
C ALA A 33 -8.87 -10.08 35.87
N GLY A 34 -8.72 -11.39 35.66
CA GLY A 34 -9.66 -12.41 36.15
C GLY A 34 -11.06 -12.29 35.52
N VAL A 35 -11.14 -11.84 34.26
CA VAL A 35 -12.40 -11.60 33.54
C VAL A 35 -12.64 -12.64 32.44
N VAL A 36 -13.91 -12.83 32.08
CA VAL A 36 -14.31 -13.60 30.91
C VAL A 36 -14.63 -12.63 29.78
N LEU A 37 -14.01 -12.83 28.62
CA LEU A 37 -14.25 -12.02 27.43
C LEU A 37 -15.28 -12.66 26.50
N ASP A 38 -16.16 -11.84 25.94
CA ASP A 38 -17.06 -12.20 24.84
C ASP A 38 -16.42 -11.92 23.47
N ARG A 39 -15.40 -11.05 23.41
CA ARG A 39 -14.77 -10.59 22.18
C ARG A 39 -13.28 -10.26 22.35
N VAL A 40 -12.50 -10.60 21.34
CA VAL A 40 -11.12 -10.12 21.14
C VAL A 40 -11.07 -9.49 19.75
N ASP A 41 -10.71 -8.21 19.70
CA ASP A 41 -10.50 -7.47 18.46
C ASP A 41 -9.01 -7.19 18.26
N VAL A 42 -8.45 -7.72 17.19
CA VAL A 42 -7.02 -7.56 16.88
C VAL A 42 -6.72 -6.25 16.14
N GLY A 43 -7.75 -5.45 15.89
CA GLY A 43 -7.66 -4.17 15.20
C GLY A 43 -7.23 -4.33 13.75
N GLY A 44 -6.69 -3.24 13.20
CA GLY A 44 -6.10 -3.19 11.87
C GLY A 44 -4.61 -3.50 11.85
N GLY A 45 -3.95 -3.08 10.78
CA GLY A 45 -2.52 -3.27 10.54
C GLY A 45 -2.18 -4.23 9.43
N PHE A 46 -3.18 -4.98 8.95
CA PHE A 46 -3.09 -5.78 7.74
C PHE A 46 -2.53 -4.94 6.57
N PRO A 47 -1.41 -5.37 5.96
CA PRO A 47 -0.70 -4.56 5.00
C PRO A 47 -1.38 -4.59 3.63
N SER A 48 -0.89 -3.72 2.73
CA SER A 48 -1.08 -3.85 1.29
C SER A 48 0.27 -3.84 0.58
N ILE A 49 0.30 -4.20 -0.69
CA ILE A 49 1.53 -4.17 -1.49
C ILE A 49 1.76 -2.76 -2.09
N TYR A 50 3.02 -2.31 -2.08
CA TYR A 50 3.48 -1.06 -2.70
C TYR A 50 4.82 -1.29 -3.39
N ALA A 51 5.28 -0.35 -4.22
CA ALA A 51 6.54 -0.50 -4.98
C ALA A 51 7.77 -0.74 -4.08
N HIS A 52 7.75 -0.18 -2.88
CA HIS A 52 8.84 -0.26 -1.88
C HIS A 52 8.54 -1.23 -0.72
N SER A 53 7.37 -1.87 -0.70
CA SER A 53 6.92 -2.71 0.43
C SER A 53 6.26 -3.99 -0.06
N ARG A 54 6.92 -5.12 0.22
CA ARG A 54 6.44 -6.47 -0.06
C ARG A 54 6.19 -7.20 1.26
N PRO A 55 4.99 -7.07 1.85
CA PRO A 55 4.63 -7.79 3.07
C PRO A 55 4.49 -9.29 2.83
N GLU A 56 4.42 -10.07 3.91
CA GLU A 56 3.98 -11.46 3.84
C GLU A 56 2.55 -11.59 3.28
N PRO A 57 2.16 -12.76 2.72
CA PRO A 57 0.79 -13.01 2.29
C PRO A 57 -0.20 -12.82 3.44
N LEU A 58 -1.40 -12.33 3.13
CA LEU A 58 -2.44 -12.10 4.14
C LEU A 58 -2.76 -13.36 4.96
N SER A 59 -2.65 -14.55 4.35
CA SER A 59 -2.84 -15.82 5.03
C SER A 59 -1.89 -16.01 6.22
N SER A 60 -0.62 -15.59 6.11
CA SER A 60 0.34 -15.68 7.23
C SER A 60 -0.11 -14.88 8.45
N PHE A 61 -0.77 -13.74 8.23
CA PHE A 61 -1.34 -12.94 9.32
C PHE A 61 -2.55 -13.63 9.94
N MET A 62 -3.44 -14.17 9.11
CA MET A 62 -4.63 -14.89 9.57
C MET A 62 -4.25 -16.14 10.38
N ASP A 63 -3.22 -16.86 9.95
CA ASP A 63 -2.72 -18.05 10.65
C ASP A 63 -2.09 -17.67 11.99
N ALA A 64 -1.22 -16.66 12.03
CA ALA A 64 -0.62 -16.19 13.27
C ALA A 64 -1.66 -15.66 14.29
N ILE A 65 -2.67 -14.94 13.80
CA ILE A 65 -3.77 -14.44 14.65
C ILE A 65 -4.61 -15.61 15.17
N ARG A 66 -4.92 -16.59 14.32
CA ARG A 66 -5.66 -17.80 14.72
C ARG A 66 -4.90 -18.57 15.81
N GLU A 67 -3.64 -18.88 15.56
CA GLU A 67 -2.77 -19.58 16.51
C GLU A 67 -2.63 -18.83 17.85
N GLY A 68 -2.50 -17.51 17.80
CA GLY A 68 -2.42 -16.68 19.01
C GLY A 68 -3.74 -16.63 19.77
N PHE A 69 -4.87 -16.52 19.06
CA PHE A 69 -6.21 -16.51 19.65
C PHE A 69 -6.56 -17.85 20.31
N GLU A 70 -6.21 -18.98 19.68
CA GLU A 70 -6.42 -20.33 20.23
C GLU A 70 -5.67 -20.59 21.54
N LYS A 71 -4.59 -19.83 21.80
CA LYS A 71 -3.80 -19.90 23.05
C LYS A 71 -4.37 -19.02 24.16
N LEU A 72 -5.33 -18.14 23.87
CA LEU A 72 -5.89 -17.24 24.87
C LEU A 72 -6.77 -17.99 25.87
N PRO A 73 -6.79 -17.58 27.14
CA PRO A 73 -7.68 -18.13 28.17
C PRO A 73 -9.10 -17.58 28.02
N VAL A 74 -9.74 -17.83 26.87
CA VAL A 74 -11.11 -17.40 26.54
C VAL A 74 -12.00 -18.62 26.27
N GLY A 75 -13.30 -18.48 26.49
CA GLY A 75 -14.27 -19.54 26.18
C GLY A 75 -14.53 -19.65 24.67
N GLU A 76 -15.03 -20.81 24.22
CA GLU A 76 -15.37 -21.07 22.81
C GLU A 76 -16.38 -20.09 22.21
N SER A 77 -17.20 -19.44 23.06
CA SER A 77 -18.16 -18.42 22.63
C SER A 77 -17.53 -17.05 22.36
N CYS A 78 -16.25 -16.86 22.69
CA CYS A 78 -15.54 -15.60 22.47
C CYS A 78 -15.35 -15.35 20.96
N ARG A 79 -15.75 -14.18 20.48
CA ARG A 79 -15.65 -13.82 19.07
C ARG A 79 -14.33 -13.13 18.78
N LEU A 80 -13.61 -13.63 17.80
CA LEU A 80 -12.46 -12.95 17.20
C LEU A 80 -12.94 -11.93 16.15
N MET A 81 -12.42 -10.71 16.20
CA MET A 81 -12.71 -9.61 15.29
C MET A 81 -11.40 -9.00 14.76
N ALA A 82 -11.47 -8.34 13.60
CA ALA A 82 -10.37 -7.65 12.96
C ALA A 82 -10.91 -6.43 12.19
N GLU A 83 -10.08 -5.41 12.03
CA GLU A 83 -10.43 -4.12 11.40
C GLU A 83 -9.52 -3.81 10.18
N PRO A 84 -9.49 -4.67 9.13
CA PRO A 84 -8.61 -4.47 7.98
C PRO A 84 -9.08 -3.31 7.10
N GLY A 85 -8.60 -2.08 7.36
CA GLY A 85 -8.87 -0.94 6.49
C GLY A 85 -8.06 -1.00 5.19
N ARG A 86 -6.75 -0.71 5.29
CA ARG A 86 -5.82 -0.60 4.16
C ARG A 86 -5.87 -1.83 3.24
N ALA A 87 -5.77 -3.02 3.81
CA ALA A 87 -5.85 -4.29 3.09
C ALA A 87 -7.09 -4.41 2.19
N LEU A 88 -8.26 -3.92 2.64
CA LEU A 88 -9.49 -4.01 1.84
C LEU A 88 -9.55 -3.00 0.69
N VAL A 89 -9.07 -1.77 0.91
CA VAL A 89 -9.39 -0.65 0.00
C VAL A 89 -8.21 -0.10 -0.79
N SER A 90 -6.96 -0.43 -0.44
CA SER A 90 -5.79 0.10 -1.15
C SER A 90 -5.83 -0.20 -2.64
N GLU A 91 -6.21 -1.42 -3.03
CA GLU A 91 -6.26 -1.88 -4.42
C GLU A 91 -7.46 -1.32 -5.21
N ALA A 92 -8.44 -0.71 -4.55
CA ALA A 92 -9.70 -0.33 -5.18
C ALA A 92 -9.66 1.02 -5.93
N GLU A 93 -8.56 1.76 -5.85
CA GLU A 93 -8.46 3.10 -6.42
C GLU A 93 -7.05 3.39 -6.97
N SER A 94 -7.06 4.04 -8.14
CA SER A 94 -5.91 4.72 -8.71
C SER A 94 -6.22 6.21 -8.89
N LEU A 95 -5.20 7.06 -8.80
CA LEU A 95 -5.29 8.48 -9.09
C LEU A 95 -4.69 8.75 -10.47
N ILE A 96 -5.44 9.43 -11.34
CA ILE A 96 -4.94 9.89 -12.64
C ILE A 96 -4.55 11.37 -12.52
N VAL A 97 -3.28 11.67 -12.79
CA VAL A 97 -2.73 13.03 -12.78
C VAL A 97 -2.17 13.39 -14.16
N ARG A 98 -2.14 14.68 -14.48
CA ARG A 98 -1.51 15.22 -15.69
C ARG A 98 -0.17 15.86 -15.33
N VAL A 99 0.86 15.60 -16.13
CA VAL A 99 2.13 16.32 -16.06
C VAL A 99 1.93 17.72 -16.64
N ASN A 100 1.98 18.74 -15.79
CA ASN A 100 1.87 20.14 -16.19
C ASN A 100 3.22 20.75 -16.58
N GLN A 101 4.33 20.22 -16.06
CA GLN A 101 5.68 20.64 -16.42
C GLN A 101 6.70 19.56 -16.08
N ARG A 102 7.84 19.53 -16.80
CA ARG A 102 9.00 18.70 -16.49
C ARG A 102 10.26 19.56 -16.36
N ARG A 103 11.04 19.35 -15.29
CA ARG A 103 12.38 19.93 -15.09
C ARG A 103 13.36 18.80 -14.76
N GLY A 104 14.06 18.28 -15.76
CA GLY A 104 14.89 17.08 -15.58
C GLY A 104 14.03 15.91 -15.09
N ASN A 105 14.31 15.40 -13.89
CA ASN A 105 13.57 14.29 -13.27
C ASN A 105 12.55 14.76 -12.21
N GLU A 106 12.18 16.03 -12.25
CA GLU A 106 11.10 16.60 -11.45
C GLU A 106 9.87 16.81 -12.34
N LEU A 107 8.74 16.20 -11.98
CA LEU A 107 7.47 16.35 -12.68
C LEU A 107 6.51 17.17 -11.81
N PHE A 108 5.98 18.24 -12.36
CA PHE A 108 4.95 19.05 -11.72
C PHE A 108 3.60 18.52 -12.18
N ILE A 109 2.79 18.05 -11.24
CA ILE A 109 1.51 17.39 -11.48
C ILE A 109 0.35 18.18 -10.85
N ASN A 110 -0.88 17.84 -11.24
CA ASN A 110 -2.08 18.55 -10.80
C ASN A 110 -2.73 17.99 -9.50
N ASP A 111 -2.01 17.15 -8.75
CA ASP A 111 -2.34 16.71 -7.39
C ASP A 111 -1.04 16.64 -6.56
N GLY A 112 -1.13 16.56 -5.24
CA GLY A 112 0.05 16.62 -4.38
C GLY A 112 -0.22 16.31 -2.92
N ALA A 113 0.65 16.81 -2.05
CA ALA A 113 0.67 16.55 -0.62
C ALA A 113 -0.62 16.98 0.10
N TYR A 114 -1.29 18.01 -0.42
CA TYR A 114 -2.58 18.49 0.08
C TYR A 114 -3.79 17.84 -0.60
N GLY A 115 -3.56 17.09 -1.68
CA GLY A 115 -4.54 16.24 -2.35
C GLY A 115 -4.44 14.81 -1.82
N ALA A 116 -4.50 13.84 -2.72
CA ALA A 116 -4.50 12.42 -2.35
C ALA A 116 -3.09 11.87 -2.02
N LEU A 117 -2.02 12.63 -2.25
CA LEU A 117 -0.63 12.16 -2.17
C LEU A 117 0.07 12.55 -0.86
N PHE A 118 -0.67 12.79 0.22
CA PHE A 118 -0.10 13.12 1.53
C PHE A 118 0.96 12.11 2.00
N ASP A 119 0.66 10.81 1.91
CA ASP A 119 1.56 9.74 2.34
C ASP A 119 2.87 9.74 1.51
N ALA A 120 2.79 10.01 0.21
CA ALA A 120 3.96 10.10 -0.65
C ALA A 120 4.87 11.30 -0.30
N ALA A 121 4.26 12.42 0.12
CA ALA A 121 4.98 13.63 0.44
C ALA A 121 5.62 13.59 1.84
N HIS A 122 4.86 13.12 2.83
CA HIS A 122 5.25 13.24 4.24
C HIS A 122 5.74 11.94 4.86
N LEU A 123 5.36 10.79 4.30
CA LEU A 123 5.75 9.46 4.79
C LEU A 123 6.67 8.72 3.81
N ASN A 124 7.09 9.37 2.72
CA ASN A 124 7.92 8.81 1.65
C ASN A 124 7.33 7.54 1.02
N TRP A 125 6.00 7.45 0.96
CA TRP A 125 5.32 6.33 0.32
C TRP A 125 5.58 6.31 -1.18
N VAL A 126 6.17 5.21 -1.67
CA VAL A 126 6.37 5.00 -3.11
C VAL A 126 5.23 4.14 -3.66
N TYR A 127 4.25 4.82 -4.27
CA TYR A 127 3.15 4.19 -5.00
C TYR A 127 3.61 3.63 -6.36
N PRO A 128 2.99 2.55 -6.85
CA PRO A 128 3.24 2.08 -8.21
C PRO A 128 2.66 3.09 -9.20
N VAL A 129 3.38 3.33 -10.29
CA VAL A 129 3.00 4.32 -11.30
C VAL A 129 3.15 3.75 -12.71
N ARG A 130 2.31 4.23 -13.63
CA ARG A 130 2.49 4.00 -15.08
C ARG A 130 2.02 5.21 -15.88
N VAL A 131 2.51 5.35 -17.10
CA VAL A 131 2.06 6.39 -18.02
C VAL A 131 0.80 5.94 -18.74
N VAL A 132 -0.18 6.83 -18.88
CA VAL A 132 -1.40 6.59 -19.64
C VAL A 132 -1.30 7.34 -20.97
N ARG A 133 -1.03 6.60 -22.06
CA ARG A 133 -0.92 7.14 -23.43
C ARG A 133 -1.86 6.42 -24.39
N LYS A 134 -2.43 7.17 -25.34
CA LYS A 134 -3.08 6.58 -26.51
C LYS A 134 -2.03 5.85 -27.35
N GLY A 135 -2.19 4.53 -27.52
CA GLY A 135 -1.26 3.68 -28.29
C GLY A 135 -0.42 2.70 -27.46
N GLY A 136 -0.61 2.64 -26.14
CA GLY A 136 0.01 1.65 -25.26
C GLY A 136 1.40 2.02 -24.74
N ASP A 137 1.95 1.13 -23.92
CA ASP A 137 3.28 1.28 -23.33
C ASP A 137 4.36 1.11 -24.41
N ARG A 138 5.19 2.13 -24.55
CA ARG A 138 6.44 2.02 -25.30
C ARG A 138 7.46 1.37 -24.37
N SER A 139 8.28 0.45 -24.90
CA SER A 139 9.39 -0.18 -24.19
C SER A 139 10.55 0.81 -23.95
N ASP A 140 10.23 1.97 -23.39
CA ASP A 140 11.17 3.02 -23.09
C ASP A 140 11.92 2.67 -21.79
N ALA A 141 13.20 3.06 -21.71
CA ALA A 141 13.95 2.94 -20.47
C ALA A 141 13.24 3.70 -19.34
N LEU A 142 13.14 3.08 -18.17
CA LEU A 142 12.56 3.72 -16.98
C LEU A 142 13.63 4.54 -16.25
N GLU A 143 13.24 5.73 -15.81
CA GLU A 143 14.04 6.63 -14.99
C GLU A 143 13.30 6.96 -13.68
N PRO A 144 14.03 7.25 -12.59
CA PRO A 144 13.42 7.68 -11.34
C PRO A 144 13.01 9.16 -11.42
N PHE A 145 11.74 9.44 -11.11
CA PHE A 145 11.21 10.79 -11.00
C PHE A 145 10.78 11.12 -9.57
N SER A 146 10.79 12.42 -9.27
CA SER A 146 10.08 13.00 -8.12
C SER A 146 8.90 13.83 -8.63
N PHE A 147 7.87 13.97 -7.80
CA PHE A 147 6.70 14.77 -8.14
C PHE A 147 6.63 16.03 -7.27
N TRP A 148 6.11 17.09 -7.86
CA TRP A 148 5.73 18.33 -7.21
C TRP A 148 4.25 18.56 -7.44
N GLY A 149 3.52 18.86 -6.36
CA GLY A 149 2.11 19.19 -6.47
C GLY A 149 1.86 20.59 -7.02
N PRO A 150 0.58 20.99 -7.15
CA PRO A 150 0.19 22.20 -7.85
C PRO A 150 0.34 23.48 -7.01
N THR A 151 0.83 23.40 -5.77
CA THR A 151 0.89 24.54 -4.85
C THR A 151 2.27 25.20 -4.85
N CYS A 152 2.36 26.40 -4.27
CA CYS A 152 3.63 27.09 -4.04
C CYS A 152 4.30 26.70 -2.71
N ASP A 153 3.74 25.76 -1.94
CA ASP A 153 4.33 25.32 -0.68
C ASP A 153 5.45 24.33 -0.94
N SER A 154 6.60 24.56 -0.30
CA SER A 154 7.78 23.70 -0.41
C SER A 154 7.58 22.27 0.08
N ILE A 155 6.56 22.01 0.92
CA ILE A 155 6.25 20.65 1.40
C ILE A 155 5.36 19.86 0.43
N ASP A 156 4.91 20.49 -0.67
CA ASP A 156 4.12 19.86 -1.73
C ASP A 156 4.99 19.07 -2.70
N ARG A 157 5.82 18.19 -2.15
CA ARG A 157 6.84 17.43 -2.86
C ARG A 157 6.80 15.97 -2.45
N MET A 158 6.76 15.08 -3.44
CA MET A 158 6.88 13.64 -3.26
C MET A 158 8.22 13.17 -3.82
N ALA A 159 9.11 12.68 -2.94
CA ALA A 159 10.49 12.38 -3.30
C ALA A 159 10.65 11.22 -4.30
N GLY A 160 9.73 10.24 -4.29
CA GLY A 160 9.82 9.03 -5.11
C GLY A 160 10.81 8.00 -4.52
N PRO A 161 11.48 7.16 -5.34
CA PRO A 161 11.52 7.24 -6.80
C PRO A 161 10.24 6.69 -7.46
N PHE A 162 9.65 7.49 -8.35
CA PHE A 162 8.56 7.04 -9.22
C PHE A 162 9.15 6.63 -10.58
N MET A 163 9.20 5.33 -10.85
CA MET A 163 9.82 4.80 -12.06
C MET A 163 8.89 4.99 -13.26
N LEU A 164 9.25 5.88 -14.18
CA LEU A 164 8.46 6.21 -15.36
C LEU A 164 9.37 6.22 -16.62
N PRO A 165 8.81 6.05 -17.83
CA PRO A 165 9.55 6.20 -19.07
C PRO A 165 10.35 7.52 -19.12
N ALA A 166 11.62 7.44 -19.51
CA ALA A 166 12.48 8.62 -19.74
C ALA A 166 11.87 9.61 -20.74
N THR A 167 10.96 9.14 -21.60
CA THR A 167 10.23 9.93 -22.61
C THR A 167 9.04 10.70 -22.05
N ILE A 168 8.72 10.58 -20.76
CA ILE A 168 7.59 11.29 -20.15
C ILE A 168 7.73 12.80 -20.31
N ARG A 169 6.64 13.48 -20.67
CA ARG A 169 6.68 14.91 -20.97
C ARG A 169 5.43 15.61 -20.52
N GLU A 170 5.48 16.94 -20.56
CA GLU A 170 4.32 17.79 -20.34
C GLU A 170 3.14 17.34 -21.21
N GLY A 171 1.95 17.28 -20.60
CA GLY A 171 0.71 16.83 -21.21
C GLY A 171 0.45 15.34 -21.12
N ASP A 172 1.44 14.51 -20.76
CA ASP A 172 1.21 13.09 -20.46
C ASP A 172 0.40 12.92 -19.17
N TYR A 173 -0.31 11.80 -19.08
CA TYR A 173 -1.03 11.40 -17.86
C TYR A 173 -0.29 10.26 -17.16
N ILE A 174 -0.32 10.28 -15.84
CA ILE A 174 0.25 9.25 -14.96
C ILE A 174 -0.90 8.66 -14.16
N GLU A 175 -0.97 7.33 -14.15
CA GLU A 175 -1.74 6.60 -13.16
C GLU A 175 -0.87 6.29 -11.96
N ILE A 176 -1.34 6.65 -10.77
CA ILE A 176 -0.75 6.33 -9.48
C ILE A 176 -1.67 5.30 -8.82
N GLY A 177 -1.24 4.05 -8.77
CA GLY A 177 -2.05 2.93 -8.30
C GLY A 177 -2.00 2.75 -6.78
N ASN A 178 -2.86 1.85 -6.30
CA ASN A 178 -2.90 1.37 -4.91
C ASN A 178 -3.12 2.49 -3.86
N ILE A 179 -3.84 3.56 -4.22
CA ILE A 179 -4.02 4.76 -3.39
C ILE A 179 -5.36 4.80 -2.63
N GLY A 180 -6.18 3.75 -2.72
CA GLY A 180 -7.54 3.76 -2.15
C GLY A 180 -7.64 3.83 -0.63
N ALA A 181 -6.54 3.58 0.07
CA ALA A 181 -6.47 3.79 1.52
C ALA A 181 -5.90 5.16 1.84
N TYR A 182 -6.60 5.91 2.71
CA TYR A 182 -6.20 7.19 3.30
C TYR A 182 -6.12 8.39 2.35
N GLY A 183 -5.69 8.23 1.09
CA GLY A 183 -5.44 9.36 0.17
C GLY A 183 -6.61 10.35 0.10
N ARG A 184 -7.79 9.89 -0.36
CA ARG A 184 -8.99 10.74 -0.42
C ARG A 184 -9.49 11.19 0.94
N ALA A 185 -9.31 10.38 1.98
CA ALA A 185 -9.78 10.70 3.33
C ALA A 185 -9.00 11.85 3.98
N ILE A 186 -7.73 12.02 3.58
CA ILE A 186 -6.83 13.08 4.06
C ILE A 186 -6.85 14.29 3.12
N ALA A 187 -7.20 14.11 1.85
CA ALA A 187 -7.22 15.16 0.84
C ALA A 187 -8.05 16.39 1.27
N GLY A 188 -7.43 17.56 1.16
CA GLY A 188 -8.03 18.85 1.43
C GLY A 188 -8.33 19.64 0.16
N ARG A 189 -8.85 20.87 0.33
CA ARG A 189 -9.07 21.82 -0.76
C ARG A 189 -8.13 23.03 -0.69
N PHE A 190 -6.87 22.77 -0.33
CA PHE A 190 -5.87 23.83 -0.16
C PHE A 190 -5.65 24.60 -1.46
N ASN A 191 -5.56 25.93 -1.39
CA ASN A 191 -5.52 26.84 -2.55
C ASN A 191 -6.64 26.65 -3.59
N GLY A 192 -7.75 26.00 -3.21
CA GLY A 192 -8.87 25.72 -4.12
C GLY A 192 -8.68 24.50 -5.03
N PHE A 193 -7.56 23.76 -4.90
CA PHE A 193 -7.34 22.48 -5.58
C PHE A 193 -8.20 21.35 -4.96
N GLY A 194 -8.18 20.16 -5.57
CA GLY A 194 -8.92 18.99 -5.06
C GLY A 194 -10.31 18.79 -5.67
N ALA A 195 -10.53 19.27 -6.89
CA ALA A 195 -11.67 18.85 -7.71
C ALA A 195 -11.27 17.61 -8.51
N TYR A 196 -12.12 16.57 -8.48
CA TYR A 196 -11.86 15.29 -9.12
C TYR A 196 -13.06 14.85 -9.93
N GLU A 197 -12.78 14.23 -11.07
CA GLU A 197 -13.74 13.40 -11.78
C GLU A 197 -13.54 11.94 -11.36
N GLN A 198 -14.61 11.16 -11.34
CA GLN A 198 -14.57 9.74 -10.96
C GLN A 198 -15.06 8.89 -12.11
N ALA A 199 -14.33 7.80 -12.36
CA ALA A 199 -14.73 6.73 -13.25
C ALA A 199 -14.57 5.40 -12.53
N ILE A 200 -15.52 4.50 -12.71
CA ILE A 200 -15.45 3.13 -12.17
C ILE A 200 -14.93 2.23 -13.28
N LEU A 201 -13.83 1.55 -13.02
CA LEU A 201 -13.25 0.55 -13.91
C LEU A 201 -13.37 -0.84 -13.27
N GLN A 202 -13.25 -1.88 -14.09
CA GLN A 202 -13.34 -3.29 -13.67
C GLN A 202 -12.05 -4.07 -13.96
N ASP A 203 -10.98 -3.38 -14.35
CA ASP A 203 -9.67 -3.98 -14.54
C ASP A 203 -8.99 -4.29 -13.21
N ALA A 204 -7.97 -5.14 -13.27
CA ALA A 204 -7.18 -5.52 -12.10
C ALA A 204 -6.39 -4.32 -11.57
N PRO A 205 -6.12 -4.24 -10.26
CA PRO A 205 -5.26 -3.22 -9.69
C PRO A 205 -3.84 -3.32 -10.23
N MET A 206 -3.08 -2.23 -10.15
CA MET A 206 -1.70 -2.18 -10.62
C MET A 206 -0.79 -3.19 -9.89
N LEU A 207 -0.96 -3.29 -8.56
CA LEU A 207 -0.35 -4.33 -7.74
C LEU A 207 -1.45 -4.99 -6.89
N SER A 208 -1.36 -6.30 -6.69
CA SER A 208 -2.28 -7.02 -5.81
C SER A 208 -1.57 -7.92 -4.81
N MET A 209 -2.09 -7.94 -3.59
CA MET A 209 -1.75 -8.92 -2.54
C MET A 209 -2.46 -10.26 -2.76
N TYR A 210 -3.54 -10.29 -3.57
CA TYR A 210 -4.51 -11.39 -3.62
C TYR A 210 -4.49 -12.20 -4.93
N GLY A 211 -3.62 -11.85 -5.88
CA GLY A 211 -3.48 -12.55 -7.16
C GLY A 211 -2.75 -13.89 -7.07
N THR A 212 -2.89 -14.76 -8.08
CA THR A 212 -2.31 -16.13 -8.13
C THR A 212 -0.79 -16.21 -8.02
N GLU A 213 -0.05 -15.11 -8.19
CA GLU A 213 1.40 -15.07 -7.96
C GLU A 213 1.80 -14.93 -6.47
N SER A 214 0.86 -14.58 -5.57
CA SER A 214 1.16 -14.49 -4.13
C SER A 214 1.12 -15.85 -3.43
N VAL A 215 0.73 -16.91 -4.15
CA VAL A 215 0.74 -18.31 -3.67
C VAL A 215 1.69 -19.13 -4.56
N GLY A 216 2.99 -18.85 -4.51
CA GLY A 216 3.96 -19.58 -5.31
C GLY A 216 5.40 -19.34 -4.89
N HIS A 217 6.07 -20.39 -4.42
CA HIS A 217 7.51 -20.45 -4.24
C HIS A 217 8.27 -19.90 -5.46
N ASN A 218 9.17 -18.96 -5.20
CA ASN A 218 10.48 -18.74 -5.85
C ASN A 218 10.63 -19.18 -7.32
N ARG A 219 10.58 -18.22 -8.26
CA ARG A 219 11.48 -18.18 -9.44
C ARG A 219 11.83 -16.74 -9.78
N GLY A 220 12.93 -16.24 -9.21
CA GLY A 220 13.62 -15.09 -9.80
C GLY A 220 14.08 -15.42 -11.22
N PRO A 221 14.31 -14.41 -12.07
CA PRO A 221 14.84 -14.64 -13.41
C PRO A 221 16.26 -15.22 -13.28
N VAL A 222 16.44 -16.45 -13.74
CA VAL A 222 17.78 -17.02 -13.93
C VAL A 222 18.44 -16.23 -15.05
N LEU A 223 19.35 -15.33 -14.68
CA LEU A 223 20.36 -14.80 -15.59
C LEU A 223 21.25 -15.98 -15.98
N THR A 224 20.94 -16.64 -17.09
CA THR A 224 21.90 -17.54 -17.73
C THR A 224 22.94 -16.67 -18.43
N SER A 225 24.09 -16.50 -17.79
CA SER A 225 25.31 -16.06 -18.44
C SER A 225 25.68 -17.08 -19.52
N ALA A 226 25.43 -16.73 -20.78
CA ALA A 226 25.99 -17.46 -21.91
C ALA A 226 27.47 -17.09 -22.04
N GLU A 227 28.35 -17.95 -21.50
CA GLU A 227 29.75 -17.95 -21.89
C GLU A 227 29.87 -18.51 -23.32
N SER A 228 30.29 -17.66 -24.25
CA SER A 228 30.74 -18.04 -25.57
C SER A 228 32.08 -18.76 -25.48
N LYS A 229 32.12 -20.05 -25.82
CA LYS A 229 33.35 -20.72 -26.26
C LYS A 229 33.43 -20.62 -27.78
N PRO A 230 34.58 -20.21 -28.35
CA PRO A 230 34.81 -20.31 -29.78
C PRO A 230 35.12 -21.77 -30.16
N SER A 231 34.51 -22.23 -31.24
CA SER A 231 34.93 -23.41 -32.00
C SER A 231 35.57 -22.92 -33.30
N ASP A 232 36.83 -23.32 -33.47
CA ASP A 232 37.73 -23.23 -34.63
C ASP A 232 38.23 -21.84 -35.08
#